data_AF-A0A178DEB3-F1
#
_entry.id   AF-A0A178DEB3-F1
#
_cell.length_a   1.000
_cell.length_b   1.000
_cell.length_c   1.000
_cell.angle_alpha   90.00
_cell.angle_beta   90.00
_cell.angle_gamma   90.00
#
_symmetry.space_group_name_H-M   'P 1'
#
loop_
_entity.id
_entity.type
_entity.pdbx_description
1 polymer ?
#
loop_
_entity_poly.entity_id
_entity_poly.type
_entity_poly.pdbx_seq_one_letter_code
_entity_poly.pdbx_strand_id
1 'polypeptide(L)'
;MASDNAQYLPSLIQRLEAATLRLENIATTRYGASAAILDTAIAVASRDPGTGSSTKPETLTDDLPKSVIAFGKIIEDDVQAFLKSSESIGGPVEQQSKAVKEAFEAGKAYLLIASRAKRPESMPPELTADLRRHTSTVEEIREANRPSPLYVHLSAVSEGIIALSWVLERRPIDFVKNILGGTQYYGNKILNEYKGKDKSHVEYINAYYKILRSLISYVREYYAFGVVWNDKDGIDVLEALNQVQPNIDDTFYDQATSVNKRTHHGDSTA
;
A
#
# COMPACT_ATOMS: atom_id res chain seq x y z
N MET A 1 -54.45 16.67 9.48
CA MET A 1 -53.00 16.35 9.47
C MET A 1 -52.70 15.16 10.38
N ALA A 2 -53.44 14.05 10.29
CA ALA A 2 -53.20 12.84 11.10
C ALA A 2 -53.43 11.53 10.32
N SER A 3 -53.64 11.61 9.00
CA SER A 3 -54.05 10.48 8.16
C SER A 3 -52.90 9.88 7.35
N ASP A 4 -51.78 10.59 7.22
CA ASP A 4 -50.62 10.10 6.46
C ASP A 4 -49.80 9.08 7.25
N ASN A 5 -49.69 9.21 8.58
CA ASN A 5 -48.78 8.37 9.38
C ASN A 5 -49.24 6.90 9.55
N ALA A 6 -50.52 6.60 9.28
CA ALA A 6 -51.07 5.25 9.44
C ALA A 6 -50.74 4.29 8.29
N GLN A 7 -50.33 4.82 7.12
CA GLN A 7 -49.98 4.00 5.95
C GLN A 7 -48.47 3.75 5.81
N TYR A 8 -47.61 4.54 6.48
CA TYR A 8 -46.16 4.36 6.41
C TYR A 8 -45.67 3.13 7.17
N LEU A 9 -46.23 2.83 8.35
CA LEU A 9 -45.81 1.70 9.18
C LEU A 9 -46.00 0.34 8.50
N PRO A 10 -47.17 0.01 7.91
CA PRO A 10 -47.35 -1.25 7.19
C PRO A 10 -46.41 -1.38 5.98
N SER A 11 -46.15 -0.27 5.27
CA SER A 11 -45.24 -0.26 4.12
C SER A 11 -43.77 -0.47 4.50
N LEU A 12 -43.35 0.07 5.65
CA LEU A 12 -42.02 -0.14 6.21
C LEU A 12 -41.82 -1.59 6.66
N ILE A 13 -42.84 -2.20 7.27
CA ILE A 13 -42.83 -3.60 7.70
C ILE A 13 -42.71 -4.53 6.49
N GLN A 14 -43.54 -4.34 5.46
CA GLN A 14 -43.43 -5.15 4.22
C GLN A 14 -42.07 -5.00 3.54
N ARG A 15 -41.48 -3.80 3.53
CA ARG A 15 -40.15 -3.58 2.95
C ARG A 15 -39.05 -4.24 3.78
N LEU A 16 -39.19 -4.27 5.10
CA LEU A 16 -38.27 -4.97 5.99
C LEU A 16 -38.36 -6.48 5.76
N GLU A 17 -39.56 -7.06 5.76
CA GLU A 17 -39.79 -8.48 5.49
C GLU A 17 -39.26 -8.91 4.11
N ALA A 18 -39.46 -8.09 3.08
CA ALA A 18 -38.89 -8.34 1.75
C ALA A 18 -37.35 -8.27 1.73
N ALA A 19 -36.74 -7.43 2.57
CA ALA A 19 -35.29 -7.33 2.70
C ALA A 19 -34.69 -8.51 3.46
N THR A 20 -35.33 -8.99 4.54
CA THR A 20 -34.92 -10.20 5.25
C THR A 20 -35.08 -11.45 4.38
N LEU A 21 -36.20 -11.60 3.65
CA LEU A 21 -36.38 -12.71 2.71
C LEU A 21 -35.33 -12.72 1.59
N ARG A 22 -34.91 -11.55 1.10
CA ARG A 22 -33.80 -11.47 0.13
C ARG A 22 -32.45 -11.86 0.73
N LEU A 23 -32.18 -11.48 1.98
CA LEU A 23 -30.95 -11.86 2.67
C LEU A 23 -30.89 -13.38 2.93
N GLU A 24 -32.00 -13.98 3.35
CA GLU A 24 -32.10 -15.44 3.56
C GLU A 24 -31.95 -16.22 2.24
N ASN A 25 -32.51 -15.72 1.14
CA ASN A 25 -32.37 -16.36 -0.17
C ASN A 25 -30.92 -16.28 -0.71
N ILE A 26 -30.21 -15.16 -0.46
CA ILE A 26 -28.79 -15.00 -0.80
C ILE A 26 -27.91 -15.90 0.08
N ALA A 27 -28.21 -16.02 1.38
CA ALA A 27 -27.48 -16.89 2.29
C ALA A 27 -27.65 -18.38 1.92
N THR A 28 -28.86 -18.80 1.55
CA THR A 28 -29.16 -20.17 1.12
C THR A 28 -28.50 -20.49 -0.23
N THR A 29 -28.42 -19.52 -1.15
CA THR A 29 -27.76 -19.70 -2.46
C THR A 29 -26.23 -19.84 -2.33
N ARG A 30 -25.60 -19.22 -1.32
CA ARG A 30 -24.14 -19.34 -1.10
C ARG A 30 -23.71 -20.59 -0.34
N TYR A 31 -24.60 -21.20 0.44
CA TYR A 31 -24.33 -22.48 1.14
C TYR A 31 -24.89 -23.71 0.40
N GLY A 32 -25.84 -23.56 -0.53
CA GLY A 32 -26.41 -24.64 -1.33
C GLY A 32 -25.69 -24.92 -2.67
N ALA A 33 -24.86 -24.01 -3.16
CA ALA A 33 -24.13 -24.18 -4.43
C ALA A 33 -22.88 -25.08 -4.34
N SER A 34 -22.64 -25.73 -3.20
CA SER A 34 -21.54 -26.69 -2.99
C SER A 34 -21.97 -28.17 -3.02
N ALA A 35 -23.25 -28.48 -3.25
CA ALA A 35 -23.77 -29.86 -3.16
C ALA A 35 -24.52 -30.36 -4.41
N ALA A 36 -24.61 -29.59 -5.50
CA ALA A 36 -25.42 -29.94 -6.68
C ALA A 36 -24.66 -29.97 -8.02
N ILE A 37 -23.35 -30.27 -8.01
CA ILE A 37 -22.58 -30.51 -9.25
C ILE A 37 -22.01 -31.95 -9.33
N LEU A 38 -22.55 -32.84 -8.51
CA LEU A 38 -22.19 -34.26 -8.44
C LEU A 38 -23.32 -35.14 -9.01
N ASP A 39 -23.83 -34.81 -10.19
CA ASP A 39 -24.31 -35.85 -11.11
C ASP A 39 -24.63 -35.26 -12.48
N THR A 40 -24.41 -36.05 -13.53
CA THR A 40 -24.72 -35.79 -14.95
C THR A 40 -23.61 -35.12 -15.78
N ALA A 41 -22.70 -35.93 -16.32
CA ALA A 41 -22.59 -36.16 -17.77
C ALA A 41 -21.25 -36.84 -18.14
N ILE A 42 -21.22 -38.17 -18.04
CA ILE A 42 -20.36 -38.99 -18.89
C ILE A 42 -21.11 -39.17 -20.21
N ALA A 43 -20.53 -38.73 -21.34
CA ALA A 43 -20.53 -39.43 -22.64
C ALA A 43 -20.26 -38.48 -23.85
N VAL A 44 -19.03 -38.63 -24.39
CA VAL A 44 -18.61 -38.53 -25.81
C VAL A 44 -18.67 -37.17 -26.53
N ALA A 45 -17.49 -36.57 -26.79
CA ALA A 45 -16.83 -36.66 -28.10
C ALA A 45 -15.59 -35.73 -28.19
N SER A 46 -14.52 -36.31 -28.72
CA SER A 46 -13.16 -35.80 -28.85
C SER A 46 -13.03 -34.49 -29.64
N ARG A 47 -12.20 -33.57 -29.13
CA ARG A 47 -11.26 -32.70 -29.89
C ARG A 47 -10.36 -31.92 -28.92
N ASP A 48 -9.06 -32.02 -29.12
CA ASP A 48 -7.95 -31.33 -28.44
C ASP A 48 -7.12 -30.60 -29.52
N PRO A 49 -6.20 -29.64 -29.24
CA PRO A 49 -5.94 -28.84 -28.03
C PRO A 49 -5.94 -27.31 -28.28
N GLY A 50 -6.01 -26.51 -27.21
CA GLY A 50 -5.74 -25.06 -27.33
C GLY A 50 -5.94 -24.23 -26.05
N THR A 51 -4.97 -24.33 -25.14
CA THR A 51 -4.65 -23.33 -24.08
C THR A 51 -5.78 -22.86 -23.16
N GLY A 52 -6.16 -23.73 -22.22
CA GLY A 52 -6.74 -23.32 -20.94
C GLY A 52 -5.63 -23.13 -19.91
N SER A 53 -5.47 -21.92 -19.39
CA SER A 53 -4.53 -21.60 -18.31
C SER A 53 -4.94 -22.33 -17.04
N SER A 54 -4.30 -23.47 -16.75
CA SER A 54 -4.33 -24.08 -15.42
C SER A 54 -3.50 -23.22 -14.47
N THR A 55 -4.14 -22.66 -13.46
CA THR A 55 -3.49 -22.17 -12.24
C THR A 55 -2.78 -23.33 -11.55
N LYS A 56 -1.51 -23.53 -11.90
CA LYS A 56 -0.59 -24.44 -11.22
C LYS A 56 -0.21 -23.84 -9.86
N PRO A 57 -0.13 -24.63 -8.78
CA PRO A 57 0.51 -24.18 -7.54
C PRO A 57 1.97 -23.83 -7.86
N GLU A 58 2.37 -22.58 -7.65
CA GLU A 58 3.78 -22.19 -7.79
C GLU A 58 4.60 -22.97 -6.76
N THR A 59 5.35 -23.94 -7.26
CA THR A 59 6.41 -24.65 -6.54
C THR A 59 7.44 -23.64 -6.07
N LEU A 60 7.74 -23.65 -4.78
CA LEU A 60 8.85 -22.92 -4.15
C LEU A 60 10.18 -23.33 -4.81
N THR A 61 10.59 -22.58 -5.83
CA THR A 61 12.00 -22.46 -6.22
C THR A 61 12.57 -21.21 -5.57
N ASP A 62 13.88 -21.18 -5.34
CA ASP A 62 14.68 -20.13 -4.68
C ASP A 62 14.68 -18.76 -5.40
N ASP A 63 13.73 -18.54 -6.31
CA ASP A 63 13.54 -17.30 -7.07
C ASP A 63 12.52 -16.41 -6.37
N LEU A 64 12.83 -15.12 -6.23
CA LEU A 64 11.94 -14.15 -5.61
C LEU A 64 10.56 -14.11 -6.31
N PRO A 65 9.44 -13.90 -5.58
CA PRO A 65 8.13 -13.74 -6.19
C PRO A 65 8.11 -12.60 -7.22
N LYS A 66 7.36 -12.79 -8.32
CA LYS A 66 7.25 -11.80 -9.42
C LYS A 66 6.85 -10.41 -8.92
N SER A 67 5.96 -10.33 -7.94
CA SER A 67 5.57 -9.06 -7.33
C SER A 67 6.73 -8.38 -6.62
N VAL A 68 7.54 -9.11 -5.85
CA VAL A 68 8.73 -8.56 -5.16
C VAL A 68 9.78 -8.10 -6.18
N ILE A 69 9.96 -8.84 -7.28
CA ILE A 69 10.85 -8.43 -8.40
C ILE A 69 10.34 -7.14 -9.03
N ALA A 70 9.05 -7.07 -9.36
CA ALA A 70 8.43 -5.90 -9.99
C ALA A 70 8.50 -4.66 -9.09
N PHE A 71 8.32 -4.81 -7.77
CA PHE A 71 8.54 -3.71 -6.82
C PHE A 71 10.01 -3.27 -6.81
N GLY A 72 10.94 -4.23 -6.83
CA GLY A 72 12.37 -3.97 -6.98
C GLY A 72 12.69 -3.14 -8.21
N LYS A 73 11.98 -3.34 -9.33
CA LYS A 73 12.14 -2.52 -10.54
C LYS A 73 11.70 -1.07 -10.35
N ILE A 74 10.64 -0.81 -9.59
CA ILE A 74 10.27 0.59 -9.24
C ILE A 74 11.43 1.27 -8.48
N ILE A 75 12.11 0.53 -7.59
CA ILE A 75 13.26 1.05 -6.85
C ILE A 75 14.43 1.32 -7.80
N GLU A 76 14.81 0.34 -8.61
CA GLU A 76 15.96 0.40 -9.53
C GLU A 76 15.80 1.48 -10.61
N ASP A 77 14.57 1.71 -11.09
CA ASP A 77 14.31 2.60 -12.20
C ASP A 77 13.82 3.98 -11.71
N ASP A 78 12.66 4.02 -11.07
CA ASP A 78 11.96 5.28 -10.78
C ASP A 78 12.50 5.98 -9.52
N VAL A 79 12.77 5.22 -8.45
CA VAL A 79 13.37 5.79 -7.23
C VAL A 79 14.82 6.22 -7.48
N GLN A 80 15.59 5.46 -8.27
CA GLN A 80 16.93 5.90 -8.69
C GLN A 80 16.90 7.15 -9.57
N ALA A 81 15.93 7.27 -10.48
CA ALA A 81 15.78 8.50 -11.27
C ALA A 81 15.45 9.71 -10.37
N PHE A 82 14.60 9.53 -9.37
CA PHE A 82 14.29 10.56 -8.37
C PHE A 82 15.52 10.95 -7.54
N LEU A 83 16.32 10.00 -7.06
CA LEU A 83 17.59 10.28 -6.37
C LEU A 83 18.51 11.16 -7.21
N LYS A 84 18.77 10.77 -8.46
CA LYS A 84 19.62 11.55 -9.38
C LYS A 84 19.10 12.97 -9.61
N SER A 85 17.78 13.12 -9.76
CA SER A 85 17.18 14.46 -9.90
C SER A 85 17.27 15.30 -8.61
N SER A 86 17.24 14.65 -7.45
CA SER A 86 17.36 15.29 -6.13
C SER A 86 18.79 15.76 -5.86
N GLU A 87 19.79 14.98 -6.28
CA GLU A 87 21.22 15.34 -6.22
C GLU A 87 21.52 16.62 -7.01
N SER A 88 20.80 16.85 -8.12
CA SER A 88 20.96 18.07 -8.93
C SER A 88 20.49 19.35 -8.22
N ILE A 89 19.62 19.22 -7.22
CA ILE A 89 19.16 20.33 -6.36
C ILE A 89 20.02 20.40 -5.09
N GLY A 90 20.39 19.25 -4.53
CA GLY A 90 21.25 19.14 -3.36
C GLY A 90 20.55 19.48 -2.03
N GLY A 91 21.36 19.63 -0.98
CA GLY A 91 20.90 20.05 0.34
C GLY A 91 19.87 19.10 0.97
N PRO A 92 18.85 19.62 1.67
CA PRO A 92 17.82 18.79 2.31
C PRO A 92 17.03 17.92 1.34
N VAL A 93 16.90 18.33 0.07
CA VAL A 93 16.17 17.56 -0.95
C VAL A 93 16.90 16.26 -1.28
N GLU A 94 18.23 16.33 -1.49
CA GLU A 94 19.05 15.15 -1.68
C GLU A 94 19.00 14.25 -0.43
N GLN A 95 19.12 14.82 0.77
CA GLN A 95 19.05 14.04 2.02
C GLN A 95 17.72 13.29 2.15
N GLN A 96 16.59 13.96 1.90
CA GLN A 96 15.26 13.36 1.99
C GLN A 96 15.07 12.25 0.95
N SER A 97 15.63 12.41 -0.25
CA SER A 97 15.51 11.40 -1.30
C SER A 97 16.18 10.07 -0.94
N LYS A 98 17.28 10.10 -0.17
CA LYS A 98 17.93 8.89 0.37
C LYS A 98 17.01 8.14 1.34
N ALA A 99 16.35 8.87 2.24
CA ALA A 99 15.36 8.29 3.16
C ALA A 99 14.14 7.70 2.41
N VAL A 100 13.71 8.31 1.30
CA VAL A 100 12.67 7.73 0.43
C VAL A 100 13.12 6.37 -0.13
N LYS A 101 14.36 6.26 -0.61
CA LYS A 101 14.88 4.96 -1.10
C LYS A 101 14.83 3.89 -0.01
N GLU A 102 15.29 4.22 1.20
CA GLU A 102 15.25 3.28 2.33
C GLU A 102 13.81 2.85 2.68
N ALA A 103 12.85 3.77 2.65
CA ALA A 103 11.44 3.45 2.88
C ALA A 103 10.88 2.50 1.82
N PHE A 104 11.24 2.67 0.55
CA PHE A 104 10.88 1.73 -0.50
C PHE A 104 11.57 0.37 -0.30
N GLU A 105 12.83 0.33 0.11
CA GLU A 105 13.52 -0.94 0.43
C GLU A 105 12.84 -1.68 1.59
N ALA A 106 12.41 -0.97 2.63
CA ALA A 106 11.60 -1.54 3.71
C ALA A 106 10.23 -2.04 3.20
N GLY A 107 9.59 -1.32 2.28
CA GLY A 107 8.37 -1.78 1.61
C GLY A 107 8.57 -3.07 0.81
N LYS A 108 9.70 -3.20 0.11
CA LYS A 108 10.07 -4.45 -0.59
C LYS A 108 10.27 -5.61 0.39
N ALA A 109 10.95 -5.36 1.52
CA ALA A 109 11.15 -6.35 2.56
C ALA A 109 9.82 -6.83 3.15
N TYR A 110 8.90 -5.91 3.45
CA TYR A 110 7.54 -6.25 3.90
C TYR A 110 6.84 -7.20 2.93
N LEU A 111 6.89 -6.92 1.62
CA LEU A 111 6.26 -7.76 0.60
C LEU A 111 6.90 -9.16 0.52
N LEU A 112 8.22 -9.25 0.69
CA LEU A 112 8.92 -10.52 0.75
C LEU A 112 8.51 -11.33 1.99
N ILE A 113 8.37 -10.68 3.15
CA ILE A 113 7.89 -11.32 4.39
C ILE A 113 6.47 -11.86 4.17
N ALA A 114 5.56 -11.03 3.65
CA ALA A 114 4.18 -11.44 3.38
C ALA A 114 4.10 -12.63 2.41
N SER A 115 5.00 -12.70 1.42
CA SER A 115 5.05 -13.82 0.47
C SER A 115 5.54 -15.14 1.09
N ARG A 116 6.21 -15.09 2.25
CA ARG A 116 6.75 -16.25 2.96
C ARG A 116 5.91 -16.66 4.16
N ALA A 117 5.15 -15.72 4.71
CA ALA A 117 4.38 -15.91 5.93
C ALA A 117 2.92 -16.26 5.66
N LYS A 118 2.32 -17.01 6.58
CA LYS A 118 0.86 -17.05 6.74
C LYS A 118 0.36 -15.69 7.20
N ARG A 119 -0.85 -15.32 6.78
CA ARG A 119 -1.47 -14.10 7.30
C ARG A 119 -1.66 -14.22 8.83
N PRO A 120 -1.14 -13.26 9.62
CA PRO A 120 -1.35 -13.30 11.05
C PRO A 120 -2.79 -12.88 11.40
N GLU A 121 -3.33 -13.42 12.49
CA GLU A 121 -4.66 -13.06 12.99
C GLU A 121 -4.72 -11.58 13.41
N SER A 122 -3.66 -11.11 14.05
CA SER A 122 -3.41 -9.70 14.36
C SER A 122 -2.07 -9.28 13.78
N MET A 123 -2.02 -8.13 13.11
CA MET A 123 -0.78 -7.62 12.52
C MET A 123 0.21 -7.24 13.62
N PRO A 124 1.35 -7.94 13.76
CA PRO A 124 2.31 -7.61 14.79
C PRO A 124 2.96 -6.23 14.48
N PRO A 125 3.16 -5.40 15.51
CA PRO A 125 3.77 -4.09 15.34
C PRO A 125 5.15 -4.11 14.66
N GLU A 126 5.93 -5.15 14.93
CA GLU A 126 7.30 -5.41 14.48
C GLU A 126 7.38 -5.50 12.96
N LEU A 127 6.38 -6.13 12.34
CA LEU A 127 6.30 -6.29 10.89
C LEU A 127 6.29 -4.95 10.13
N THR A 128 5.76 -3.89 10.74
CA THR A 128 5.71 -2.55 10.12
C THR A 128 6.74 -1.59 10.70
N ALA A 129 7.53 -2.01 11.69
CA ALA A 129 8.41 -1.12 12.44
C ALA A 129 9.44 -0.43 11.53
N ASP A 130 10.07 -1.20 10.64
CA ASP A 130 11.10 -0.68 9.73
C ASP A 130 10.52 0.30 8.70
N LEU A 131 9.40 -0.08 8.08
CA LEU A 131 8.70 0.79 7.15
C LEU A 131 8.28 2.09 7.82
N ARG A 132 7.67 2.01 9.02
CA ARG A 132 7.27 3.20 9.79
C ARG A 132 8.46 4.09 10.11
N ARG A 133 9.57 3.51 10.58
CA ARG A 133 10.81 4.24 10.88
C ARG A 133 11.29 5.04 9.67
N HIS A 134 11.44 4.41 8.52
CA HIS A 134 11.95 5.11 7.33
C HIS A 134 10.97 6.15 6.79
N THR A 135 9.66 5.90 6.85
CA THR A 135 8.66 6.93 6.51
C THR A 135 8.69 8.11 7.49
N SER A 136 8.93 7.87 8.79
CA SER A 136 9.09 8.94 9.79
C SER A 136 10.36 9.75 9.56
N THR A 137 11.48 9.13 9.17
CA THR A 137 12.71 9.85 8.84
C THR A 137 12.51 10.85 7.68
N VAL A 138 11.71 10.50 6.68
CA VAL A 138 11.34 11.43 5.59
C VAL A 138 10.64 12.68 6.13
N GLU A 139 9.75 12.49 7.10
CA GLU A 139 9.02 13.59 7.74
C GLU A 139 9.91 14.42 8.66
N GLU A 140 10.76 13.77 9.47
CA GLU A 140 11.71 14.46 10.34
C GLU A 140 12.65 15.38 9.57
N ILE A 141 13.11 14.96 8.37
CA ILE A 141 13.94 15.80 7.50
C ILE A 141 13.18 17.05 7.07
N ARG A 142 11.90 16.94 6.71
CA ARG A 142 11.06 18.10 6.40
C ARG A 142 10.95 19.02 7.62
N GLU A 143 10.59 18.47 8.76
CA GLU A 143 10.34 19.19 10.01
C GLU A 143 11.59 19.94 10.53
N ALA A 144 12.77 19.32 10.44
CA ALA A 144 14.05 19.93 10.78
C ALA A 144 14.45 21.08 9.84
N ASN A 145 13.80 21.20 8.67
CA ASN A 145 14.14 22.16 7.63
C ASN A 145 13.01 23.17 7.35
N ARG A 146 12.14 23.45 8.33
CA ARG A 146 11.05 24.45 8.23
C ARG A 146 11.47 25.82 7.67
N PRO A 147 12.64 26.39 8.01
CA PRO A 147 13.08 27.68 7.44
C PRO A 147 13.62 27.59 6.01
N SER A 148 13.77 26.39 5.44
CA SER A 148 14.40 26.18 4.14
C SER A 148 13.54 26.76 3.01
N PRO A 149 14.15 27.43 2.00
CA PRO A 149 13.42 27.80 0.79
C PRO A 149 12.90 26.57 0.02
N LEU A 150 13.48 25.39 0.27
CA LEU A 150 13.06 24.12 -0.34
C LEU A 150 11.95 23.42 0.45
N TYR A 151 11.37 24.03 1.49
CA TYR A 151 10.36 23.38 2.34
C TYR A 151 9.14 22.85 1.58
N VAL A 152 8.74 23.52 0.48
CA VAL A 152 7.65 23.05 -0.38
C VAL A 152 8.02 21.73 -1.10
N HIS A 153 9.31 21.53 -1.44
CA HIS A 153 9.80 20.26 -1.99
C HIS A 153 9.70 19.16 -0.95
N LEU A 154 10.20 19.45 0.25
CA LEU A 154 10.17 18.50 1.37
C LEU A 154 8.74 18.12 1.75
N SER A 155 7.80 19.08 1.70
CA SER A 155 6.38 18.85 1.94
C SER A 155 5.72 17.98 0.87
N ALA A 156 6.07 18.16 -0.41
CA ALA A 156 5.57 17.28 -1.46
C ALA A 156 5.99 15.82 -1.20
N VAL A 157 7.26 15.60 -0.85
CA VAL A 157 7.77 14.25 -0.58
C VAL A 157 7.14 13.64 0.66
N SER A 158 7.10 14.36 1.77
CA SER A 158 6.44 13.89 3.00
C SER A 158 4.97 13.53 2.81
N GLU A 159 4.22 14.32 2.04
CA GLU A 159 2.83 13.97 1.75
C GLU A 159 2.75 12.69 0.91
N GLY A 160 3.65 12.54 -0.06
CA GLY A 160 3.67 11.39 -0.95
C GLY A 160 4.15 10.09 -0.30
N ILE A 161 5.06 10.14 0.67
CA ILE A 161 5.67 8.92 1.23
C ILE A 161 4.65 8.08 2.00
N ILE A 162 3.58 8.70 2.49
CA ILE A 162 2.41 8.06 3.11
C ILE A 162 1.81 6.99 2.18
N ALA A 163 2.00 7.10 0.87
CA ALA A 163 1.54 6.10 -0.09
C ALA A 163 2.06 4.70 0.22
N LEU A 164 3.24 4.53 0.83
CA LEU A 164 3.79 3.22 1.19
C LEU A 164 2.96 2.47 2.24
N SER A 165 2.09 3.17 3.00
CA SER A 165 1.14 2.55 3.92
C SER A 165 0.02 1.77 3.23
N TRP A 166 -0.05 1.77 1.89
CA TRP A 166 -1.03 1.01 1.11
C TRP A 166 -1.06 -0.49 1.47
N VAL A 167 0.04 -1.04 1.97
CA VAL A 167 0.15 -2.45 2.39
C VAL A 167 -0.83 -2.83 3.50
N LEU A 168 -1.35 -1.83 4.24
CA LEU A 168 -2.34 -2.01 5.31
C LEU A 168 -3.78 -1.72 4.85
N GLU A 169 -3.97 -1.30 3.60
CA GLU A 169 -5.23 -0.75 3.12
C GLU A 169 -6.10 -1.77 2.40
N ARG A 170 -7.42 -1.65 2.61
CA ARG A 170 -8.42 -2.50 1.92
C ARG A 170 -8.67 -2.08 0.47
N ARG A 171 -8.43 -0.80 0.14
CA ARG A 171 -8.58 -0.23 -1.20
C ARG A 171 -7.27 0.46 -1.61
N PRO A 172 -6.19 -0.32 -1.78
CA PRO A 172 -4.85 0.25 -1.86
C PRO A 172 -4.64 1.12 -3.11
N ILE A 173 -5.31 0.81 -4.23
CA ILE A 173 -5.23 1.62 -5.46
C ILE A 173 -5.81 3.02 -5.23
N ASP A 174 -6.99 3.12 -4.64
CA ASP A 174 -7.67 4.40 -4.40
C ASP A 174 -6.92 5.20 -3.34
N PHE A 175 -6.39 4.52 -2.32
CA PHE A 175 -5.52 5.13 -1.32
C PHE A 175 -4.31 5.82 -1.97
N VAL A 176 -3.52 5.10 -2.78
CA VAL A 176 -2.32 5.70 -3.41
C VAL A 176 -2.70 6.84 -4.37
N LYS A 177 -3.83 6.76 -5.08
CA LYS A 177 -4.34 7.86 -5.92
C LYS A 177 -4.67 9.11 -5.10
N ASN A 178 -5.30 8.95 -3.95
CA ASN A 178 -5.62 10.08 -3.06
C ASN A 178 -4.35 10.76 -2.54
N ILE A 179 -3.35 9.96 -2.13
CA ILE A 179 -2.05 10.48 -1.70
C ILE A 179 -1.33 11.22 -2.85
N LEU A 180 -1.37 10.70 -4.08
CA LEU A 180 -0.86 11.42 -5.25
C LEU A 180 -1.55 12.78 -5.44
N GLY A 181 -2.87 12.85 -5.25
CA GLY A 181 -3.61 14.11 -5.28
C GLY A 181 -3.13 15.12 -4.23
N GLY A 182 -2.90 14.68 -2.99
CA GLY A 182 -2.33 15.50 -1.91
C GLY A 182 -0.91 15.96 -2.23
N THR A 183 -0.05 15.05 -2.71
CA THR A 183 1.32 15.34 -3.17
C THR A 183 1.34 16.42 -4.25
N GLN A 184 0.36 16.39 -5.17
CA GLN A 184 0.24 17.34 -6.26
C GLN A 184 -0.06 18.76 -5.79
N TYR A 185 -0.69 18.96 -4.63
CA TYR A 185 -0.91 20.29 -4.07
C TYR A 185 0.40 21.07 -3.87
N TYR A 186 1.41 20.43 -3.26
CA TYR A 186 2.73 21.04 -3.08
C TYR A 186 3.55 21.03 -4.37
N GLY A 187 3.55 19.92 -5.10
CA GLY A 187 4.36 19.83 -6.32
C GLY A 187 3.92 20.78 -7.43
N ASN A 188 2.63 21.13 -7.52
CA ASN A 188 2.17 22.15 -8.46
C ASN A 188 2.71 23.55 -8.11
N LYS A 189 2.98 23.85 -6.83
CA LYS A 189 3.64 25.10 -6.43
C LYS A 189 5.08 25.14 -6.95
N ILE A 190 5.80 24.02 -6.85
CA ILE A 190 7.16 23.86 -7.41
C ILE A 190 7.13 24.07 -8.93
N LEU A 191 6.21 23.39 -9.63
CA LEU A 191 6.07 23.56 -11.07
C LEU A 191 5.77 25.00 -11.45
N ASN A 192 4.86 25.68 -10.75
CA ASN A 192 4.53 27.08 -11.02
C ASN A 192 5.71 28.02 -10.78
N GLU A 193 6.51 27.75 -9.75
CA GLU A 193 7.64 28.60 -9.39
C GLU A 193 8.82 28.43 -10.35
N TYR A 194 9.15 27.19 -10.71
CA TYR A 194 10.40 26.86 -11.41
C TYR A 194 10.24 26.62 -12.91
N LYS A 195 9.02 26.48 -13.43
CA LYS A 195 8.79 26.31 -14.88
C LYS A 195 9.37 27.49 -15.66
N GLY A 196 10.27 27.17 -16.59
CA GLY A 196 10.98 28.16 -17.42
C GLY A 196 12.10 28.91 -16.70
N LYS A 197 12.38 28.60 -15.43
CA LYS A 197 13.47 29.19 -14.65
C LYS A 197 14.58 28.19 -14.41
N ASP A 198 14.22 27.04 -13.82
CA ASP A 198 15.15 25.96 -13.56
C ASP A 198 14.47 24.61 -13.81
N LYS A 199 15.05 23.84 -14.72
CA LYS A 199 14.53 22.55 -15.13
C LYS A 199 14.76 21.46 -14.08
N SER A 200 15.77 21.60 -13.23
CA SER A 200 16.11 20.59 -12.21
C SER A 200 14.94 20.33 -11.25
N HIS A 201 14.31 21.39 -10.75
CA HIS A 201 13.13 21.34 -9.88
C HIS A 201 11.90 20.72 -10.56
N VAL A 202 11.73 20.99 -11.86
CA VAL A 202 10.63 20.43 -12.67
C VAL A 202 10.86 18.93 -12.91
N GLU A 203 12.08 18.52 -13.23
CA GLU A 203 12.45 17.12 -13.42
C GLU A 203 12.32 16.34 -12.11
N TYR A 204 12.79 16.91 -11.01
CA TYR A 204 12.66 16.36 -9.65
C TYR A 204 11.22 16.01 -9.28
N ILE A 205 10.29 16.97 -9.37
CA ILE A 205 8.92 16.72 -8.93
C ILE A 205 8.18 15.77 -9.87
N ASN A 206 8.52 15.78 -11.17
CA ASN A 206 7.96 14.83 -12.13
C ASN A 206 8.49 13.40 -11.91
N ALA A 207 9.76 13.25 -11.52
CA ALA A 207 10.31 11.96 -11.13
C ALA A 207 9.58 11.41 -9.89
N TYR A 208 9.28 12.26 -8.90
CA TYR A 208 8.50 11.85 -7.74
C TYR A 208 7.06 11.44 -8.09
N TYR A 209 6.37 12.18 -8.96
CA TYR A 209 5.06 11.77 -9.46
C TYR A 209 5.10 10.44 -10.23
N LYS A 210 6.19 10.18 -10.95
CA LYS A 210 6.37 8.92 -11.68
C LYS A 210 6.37 7.73 -10.72
N ILE A 211 7.13 7.82 -9.61
CA ILE A 211 7.15 6.78 -8.56
C ILE A 211 5.73 6.43 -8.10
N LEU A 212 4.92 7.43 -7.75
CA LEU A 212 3.55 7.20 -7.26
C LEU A 212 2.64 6.59 -8.33
N ARG A 213 2.80 6.97 -9.61
CA ARG A 213 2.04 6.37 -10.72
C ARG A 213 2.45 4.93 -11.00
N SER A 214 3.74 4.63 -10.91
CA SER A 214 4.27 3.27 -11.01
C SER A 214 3.77 2.42 -9.86
N LEU A 215 3.74 2.97 -8.63
CA LEU A 215 3.16 2.29 -7.47
C LEU A 215 1.67 1.99 -7.67
N ILE A 216 0.87 2.93 -8.18
CA ILE A 216 -0.55 2.69 -8.51
C ILE A 216 -0.70 1.54 -9.51
N SER A 217 0.17 1.50 -10.54
CA SER A 217 0.13 0.48 -11.58
C SER A 217 0.51 -0.88 -11.03
N TYR A 218 1.58 -0.93 -10.22
CA TYR A 218 2.04 -2.11 -9.51
C TYR A 218 0.98 -2.68 -8.56
N VAL A 219 0.39 -1.84 -7.71
CA VAL A 219 -0.66 -2.27 -6.77
C VAL A 219 -1.86 -2.82 -7.53
N ARG A 220 -2.24 -2.20 -8.66
CA ARG A 220 -3.32 -2.70 -9.51
C ARG A 220 -3.02 -4.09 -10.07
N GLU A 221 -1.78 -4.33 -10.47
CA GLU A 221 -1.39 -5.60 -11.10
C GLU A 221 -1.27 -6.74 -10.08
N TYR A 222 -0.65 -6.49 -8.93
CA TYR A 222 -0.29 -7.56 -7.99
C TYR A 222 -1.15 -7.61 -6.72
N TYR A 223 -1.76 -6.49 -6.31
CA TYR A 223 -2.39 -6.35 -4.99
C TYR A 223 -3.69 -5.52 -5.04
N ALA A 224 -4.51 -5.73 -6.06
CA ALA A 224 -5.73 -4.93 -6.27
C ALA A 224 -6.69 -4.93 -5.07
N PHE A 225 -6.64 -5.99 -4.26
CA PHE A 225 -7.49 -6.20 -3.07
C PHE A 225 -6.69 -6.25 -1.76
N GLY A 226 -5.47 -5.70 -1.75
CA GLY A 226 -4.58 -5.72 -0.60
C GLY A 226 -3.49 -6.79 -0.71
N VAL A 227 -2.63 -6.83 0.30
CA VAL A 227 -1.48 -7.74 0.37
C VAL A 227 -1.93 -9.20 0.41
N VAL A 228 -1.32 -10.01 -0.45
CA VAL A 228 -1.54 -11.47 -0.53
C VAL A 228 -0.48 -12.18 0.30
N TRP A 229 -0.93 -13.11 1.13
CA TRP A 229 -0.11 -13.89 2.06
C TRP A 229 0.00 -15.35 1.61
N ASN A 230 1.02 -16.07 2.08
CA ASN A 230 1.17 -17.50 1.83
C ASN A 230 0.38 -18.32 2.86
N ASP A 231 -0.95 -18.31 2.74
CA ASP A 231 -1.83 -18.97 3.72
C ASP A 231 -1.75 -20.50 3.72
N LYS A 232 -1.26 -21.12 2.65
CA LYS A 232 -1.16 -22.57 2.52
C LYS A 232 0.05 -23.12 3.26
N ASP A 233 1.23 -22.65 2.88
CA ASP A 233 2.51 -23.24 3.28
C ASP A 233 3.43 -22.22 3.97
N GLY A 234 2.92 -21.03 4.28
CA GLY A 234 3.71 -19.99 4.93
C GLY A 234 4.12 -20.34 6.35
N ILE A 235 5.28 -19.82 6.74
CA ILE A 235 5.77 -19.88 8.12
C ILE A 235 5.09 -18.80 8.98
N ASP A 236 5.40 -18.77 10.28
CA ASP A 236 4.95 -17.68 11.14
C ASP A 236 5.52 -16.33 10.64
N VAL A 237 4.75 -15.25 10.82
CA VAL A 237 5.13 -13.94 10.31
C VAL A 237 6.38 -13.36 10.99
N LEU A 238 6.58 -13.65 12.28
CA LEU A 238 7.77 -13.20 13.00
C LEU A 238 8.99 -14.06 12.65
N GLU A 239 8.77 -15.35 12.36
CA GLU A 239 9.82 -16.20 11.78
C GLU A 239 10.26 -15.70 10.40
N ALA A 240 9.31 -15.37 9.51
CA ALA A 240 9.61 -14.80 8.20
C ALA A 240 10.30 -13.43 8.31
N LEU A 241 9.86 -12.58 9.24
CA LEU A 241 10.50 -11.31 9.54
C LEU A 241 11.97 -11.53 9.92
N ASN A 242 12.27 -12.44 10.84
CA ASN A 242 13.63 -12.75 11.25
C ASN A 242 14.51 -13.31 10.10
N GLN A 243 13.93 -14.07 9.17
CA GLN A 243 14.67 -14.56 8.00
C GLN A 243 15.01 -13.45 6.98
N VAL A 244 14.15 -12.43 6.85
CA VAL A 244 14.35 -11.33 5.90
C VAL A 244 15.13 -10.17 6.54
N GLN A 245 14.94 -9.94 7.84
CA GLN A 245 15.50 -8.82 8.61
C GLN A 245 16.00 -9.31 9.98
N PRO A 246 17.14 -10.03 10.04
CA PRO A 246 17.60 -10.76 11.24
C PRO A 246 18.01 -9.91 12.46
N ASN A 247 17.83 -8.58 12.45
CA ASN A 247 18.28 -7.68 13.51
C ASN A 247 17.23 -6.65 13.95
N ILE A 248 15.94 -6.87 13.65
CA ILE A 248 14.85 -6.06 14.20
C ILE A 248 14.44 -6.67 15.54
N ASP A 249 15.22 -6.37 16.58
CA ASP A 249 14.94 -6.77 17.97
C ASP A 249 13.90 -5.85 18.64
N ASP A 250 13.30 -6.26 19.76
CA ASP A 250 12.28 -5.51 20.53
C ASP A 250 12.74 -4.07 20.86
N THR A 251 14.04 -3.85 21.02
CA THR A 251 14.64 -2.53 21.26
C THR A 251 14.53 -1.56 20.07
N PHE A 252 14.42 -2.08 18.84
CA PHE A 252 14.19 -1.31 17.62
C PHE A 252 12.76 -0.72 17.59
N TYR A 253 11.79 -1.45 18.13
CA TYR A 253 10.40 -1.01 18.23
C TYR A 253 10.20 0.13 19.24
N ASP A 254 10.90 0.08 20.37
CA ASP A 254 10.86 1.16 21.38
C ASP A 254 11.45 2.47 20.85
N GLN A 255 12.45 2.42 19.97
CA GLN A 255 12.95 3.61 19.28
C GLN A 255 11.94 4.18 18.29
N ALA A 256 11.31 3.32 17.46
CA ALA A 256 10.29 3.76 16.50
C ALA A 256 9.04 4.35 17.17
N THR A 257 8.64 3.85 18.34
CA THR A 257 7.50 4.39 19.10
C THR A 257 7.85 5.61 19.95
N SER A 258 9.08 5.71 20.47
CA SER A 258 9.54 6.88 21.25
C SER A 258 9.79 8.13 20.40
N VAL A 259 10.21 7.96 19.14
CA VAL A 259 10.30 9.04 18.15
C VAL A 259 8.94 9.71 17.94
N ASN A 260 7.86 8.93 17.86
CA ASN A 260 6.50 9.43 17.66
C ASN A 260 5.91 10.14 18.91
N LYS A 261 6.48 9.93 20.09
CA LYS A 261 6.08 10.63 21.34
C LYS A 261 6.78 11.97 21.52
N ARG A 262 8.00 12.16 21.01
CA ARG A 262 8.72 13.44 21.15
C ARG A 262 8.15 14.56 20.26
N THR A 263 7.46 14.21 19.18
CA THR A 263 6.83 15.18 18.27
C THR A 263 5.50 15.76 18.77
N HIS A 264 4.86 15.13 19.76
CA HIS A 264 3.55 15.56 20.29
C HIS A 264 3.58 16.21 21.69
N HIS A 265 4.76 16.40 22.31
CA HIS A 265 4.86 17.02 23.65
C HIS A 265 5.70 18.29 23.70
N GLY A 266 6.06 18.86 22.55
CA GLY A 266 6.81 20.12 22.46
C GLY A 266 5.95 21.32 22.10
N ASP A 267 4.75 21.49 22.67
CA ASP A 267 4.02 22.76 22.64
C ASP A 267 2.90 22.77 23.68
N SER A 268 3.27 22.88 24.96
CA SER A 268 2.34 23.33 26.01
C SER A 268 3.11 23.81 27.23
N THR A 269 3.85 24.91 27.10
CA THR A 269 4.09 25.84 28.22
C THR A 269 4.42 27.21 27.64
N ALA A 270 3.39 28.06 27.57
CA ALA A 270 3.49 29.50 27.76
C ALA A 270 2.68 29.84 29.02
#